data_AF-A0A560KWP0-F1
#
_entry.id   AF-A0A560KWP0-F1
#
_cell.length_a   1.000
_cell.length_b   1.000
_cell.length_c   1.000
_cell.angle_alpha   90.00
_cell.angle_beta   90.00
_cell.angle_gamma   90.00
#
_symmetry.space_group_name_H-M   'P 1'
#
loop_
_entity.id
_entity.type
_entity.pdbx_description
1 polymer ?
#
loop_
_entity_poly.entity_id
_entity_poly.type
_entity_poly.pdbx_seq_one_letter_code
_entity_poly.pdbx_strand_id
1 'polypeptide(L)'
;MFEYSRDPRPRDGVLTISQDDAQALYDFVSHLNRHAFDTLRDDRPGFRGKSPDMLRHLARMRDLLKNVMDYPTLDEELCWDEPKPLATDEVHGLLLTEIGNRSGIRFLRISVYWNDEHRNFGTLDLAVDDEAGETCGLFQVEDLAGQQVNCGPGWSQSGADLDETIRMFIRAFPMQELEARNEDCINEMLAAKVA
;
A
#
# COMPACT_ATOMS: atom_id res chain seq x y z
N MET A 1 -3.31 15.72 21.80
CA MET A 1 -2.57 14.80 20.92
C MET A 1 -3.46 13.59 20.77
N PHE A 2 -4.24 13.51 19.70
CA PHE A 2 -5.11 12.37 19.42
C PHE A 2 -4.28 11.41 18.58
N GLU A 3 -3.83 10.30 19.16
CA GLU A 3 -3.42 9.13 18.38
C GLU A 3 -4.66 8.64 17.64
N TYR A 4 -4.78 9.04 16.37
CA TYR A 4 -5.67 8.36 15.45
C TYR A 4 -5.06 7.00 15.15
N SER A 5 -5.36 6.03 16.02
CA SER A 5 -5.13 4.61 15.74
C SER A 5 -5.91 4.28 14.47
N ARG A 6 -5.19 4.08 13.36
CA ARG A 6 -5.77 3.58 12.10
C ARG A 6 -6.21 2.13 12.22
N ASP A 7 -5.71 1.44 13.24
CA ASP A 7 -6.06 0.06 13.50
C ASP A 7 -7.50 -0.04 14.03
N PRO A 8 -8.29 -0.98 13.50
CA PRO A 8 -9.60 -1.29 14.02
C PRO A 8 -9.50 -1.77 15.46
N ARG A 9 -10.53 -1.47 16.25
CA ARG A 9 -10.61 -1.88 17.66
C ARG A 9 -11.67 -2.95 17.83
N PRO A 10 -11.56 -3.84 18.83
CA PRO A 10 -12.64 -4.76 19.15
C PRO A 10 -13.94 -4.01 19.44
N ARG A 11 -15.07 -4.49 18.92
CA ARG A 11 -16.38 -3.90 19.19
C ARG A 11 -16.72 -3.96 20.68
N ASP A 12 -17.39 -2.92 21.18
CA ASP A 12 -17.97 -2.94 22.52
C ASP A 12 -19.25 -3.79 22.54
N GLY A 13 -19.33 -4.79 23.41
CA GLY A 13 -20.51 -5.65 23.57
C GLY A 13 -20.19 -7.05 24.13
N VAL A 14 -21.23 -7.86 24.35
CA VAL A 14 -21.07 -9.28 24.68
C VAL A 14 -20.78 -10.05 23.39
N LEU A 15 -19.51 -10.13 23.02
CA LEU A 15 -19.02 -10.99 21.96
C LEU A 15 -18.84 -12.42 22.48
N THR A 16 -18.88 -13.42 21.60
CA THR A 16 -18.52 -14.81 21.93
C THR A 16 -17.02 -15.03 22.13
N ILE A 17 -16.20 -13.98 21.91
CA ILE A 17 -14.74 -13.95 22.07
C ILE A 17 -14.36 -12.71 22.88
N SER A 18 -13.23 -12.73 23.59
CA SER A 18 -12.78 -11.54 24.33
C SER A 18 -12.27 -10.45 23.37
N GLN A 19 -12.14 -9.22 23.87
CA GLN A 19 -11.55 -8.11 23.10
C GLN A 19 -10.08 -8.41 22.73
N ASP A 20 -9.32 -8.97 23.66
CA ASP A 20 -7.93 -9.38 23.43
C ASP A 20 -7.84 -10.48 22.36
N ASP A 21 -8.76 -11.45 22.37
CA ASP A 21 -8.82 -12.49 21.33
C ASP A 21 -9.18 -11.92 19.96
N ALA A 22 -10.12 -10.97 19.91
CA ALA A 22 -10.50 -10.29 18.67
C ALA A 22 -9.32 -9.51 18.08
N GLN A 23 -8.58 -8.78 18.92
CA GLN A 23 -7.36 -8.07 18.52
C GLN A 23 -6.29 -9.05 18.03
N ALA A 24 -6.04 -10.13 18.76
CA ALA A 24 -5.03 -11.12 18.37
C ALA A 24 -5.37 -11.78 17.02
N LEU A 25 -6.66 -12.04 16.75
CA LEU A 25 -7.11 -12.55 15.46
C LEU A 25 -6.93 -11.51 14.34
N TYR A 26 -7.23 -10.23 14.60
CA TYR A 26 -6.97 -9.16 13.66
C TYR A 26 -5.47 -9.06 13.32
N ASP A 27 -4.61 -9.01 14.34
CA ASP A 27 -3.16 -8.91 14.17
C ASP A 27 -2.61 -10.10 13.39
N PHE A 28 -3.10 -11.31 13.66
CA PHE A 28 -2.72 -12.52 12.96
C PHE A 28 -3.13 -12.49 11.48
N VAL A 29 -4.39 -12.15 11.19
CA VAL A 29 -4.88 -12.07 9.80
C VAL A 29 -4.14 -10.97 9.04
N SER A 30 -3.92 -9.82 9.67
CA SER A 30 -3.12 -8.72 9.12
C SER A 30 -1.69 -9.15 8.83
N HIS A 31 -1.05 -9.87 9.75
CA HIS A 31 0.29 -10.39 9.55
C HIS A 31 0.36 -11.38 8.38
N LEU A 32 -0.57 -12.34 8.29
CA LEU A 32 -0.63 -13.26 7.16
C LEU A 32 -0.86 -12.53 5.84
N ASN A 33 -1.74 -11.53 5.84
CA ASN A 33 -2.02 -10.75 4.63
C ASN A 33 -0.79 -9.95 4.16
N ARG A 34 0.03 -9.46 5.09
CA ARG A 34 1.24 -8.68 4.75
C ARG A 34 2.44 -9.55 4.40
N HIS A 35 2.66 -10.64 5.12
CA HIS A 35 3.96 -11.32 5.13
C HIS A 35 3.95 -12.76 4.63
N ALA A 36 2.79 -13.40 4.58
CA ALA A 36 2.70 -14.77 4.10
C ALA A 36 2.43 -14.79 2.59
N PHE A 37 3.24 -15.53 1.84
CA PHE A 37 3.17 -15.67 0.39
C PHE A 37 3.34 -17.15 0.06
N ASP A 38 2.41 -17.71 -0.71
CA ASP A 38 2.38 -19.11 -1.13
C ASP A 38 2.47 -19.30 -2.65
N THR A 39 2.44 -18.20 -3.41
CA THR A 39 2.70 -18.21 -4.86
C THR A 39 4.09 -17.63 -5.13
N LEU A 40 4.99 -18.45 -5.67
CA LEU A 40 6.26 -18.02 -6.23
C LEU A 40 6.19 -18.19 -7.75
N ARG A 41 6.74 -17.22 -8.48
CA ARG A 41 6.76 -17.25 -9.95
C ARG A 41 8.18 -17.49 -10.44
N ASP A 42 8.39 -18.62 -11.12
CA ASP A 42 9.69 -18.98 -11.69
C ASP A 42 10.08 -18.05 -12.85
N ASP A 43 9.09 -17.46 -13.54
CA ASP A 43 9.28 -16.51 -14.64
C ASP A 43 9.63 -15.09 -14.16
N ARG A 44 9.50 -14.81 -12.86
CA ARG A 44 9.87 -13.52 -12.25
C ARG A 44 10.62 -13.74 -10.93
N PRO A 45 11.96 -13.79 -10.98
CA PRO A 45 12.78 -13.89 -9.78
C PRO A 45 12.42 -12.79 -8.77
N GLY A 46 12.03 -13.19 -7.56
CA GLY A 46 11.65 -12.27 -6.48
C GLY A 46 10.15 -12.00 -6.34
N PHE A 47 9.31 -12.42 -7.29
CA PHE A 47 7.86 -12.31 -7.14
C PHE A 47 7.36 -13.21 -6.00
N ARG A 48 6.61 -12.60 -5.08
CA ARG A 48 5.94 -13.28 -3.97
C ARG A 48 4.48 -12.85 -3.96
N GLY A 49 3.60 -13.78 -4.33
CA GLY A 49 2.16 -13.56 -4.38
C GLY A 49 1.41 -14.46 -3.40
N LYS A 50 0.09 -14.28 -3.36
CA LYS A 50 -0.82 -15.18 -2.66
C LYS A 50 -1.66 -15.95 -3.66
N SER A 51 -1.90 -17.23 -3.41
CA SER A 51 -2.76 -18.05 -4.25
C SER A 51 -4.22 -17.58 -4.14
N PRO A 52 -5.06 -17.85 -5.16
CA PRO A 52 -6.49 -17.57 -5.09
C PRO A 52 -7.17 -18.20 -3.87
N ASP A 53 -6.70 -19.37 -3.43
CA ASP A 53 -7.23 -20.07 -2.26
C ASP A 53 -6.82 -19.37 -0.96
N MET A 54 -5.56 -18.97 -0.82
CA MET A 54 -5.10 -18.17 0.33
C MET A 54 -5.86 -16.83 0.42
N LEU A 55 -6.03 -16.15 -0.72
CA LEU A 55 -6.83 -14.92 -0.80
C LEU A 55 -8.28 -15.16 -0.36
N ARG A 56 -8.91 -16.26 -0.80
CA ARG A 56 -10.28 -16.61 -0.39
C ARG A 56 -10.38 -16.86 1.11
N HIS A 57 -9.40 -17.54 1.71
CA HIS A 57 -9.38 -17.80 3.15
C HIS A 57 -9.19 -16.52 3.96
N LEU A 58 -8.28 -15.64 3.54
CA LEU A 58 -8.07 -14.34 4.17
C LEU A 58 -9.31 -13.45 4.06
N ALA A 59 -9.99 -13.44 2.91
CA ALA A 59 -11.24 -12.71 2.73
C ALA A 59 -12.33 -13.20 3.70
N ARG A 60 -12.50 -14.52 3.84
CA ARG A 60 -13.46 -15.10 4.80
C ARG A 60 -13.13 -14.72 6.25
N MET A 61 -11.85 -14.72 6.63
CA MET A 61 -11.43 -14.30 7.97
C MET A 61 -11.67 -12.81 8.20
N ARG A 62 -11.43 -11.96 7.18
CA ARG A 62 -11.75 -10.54 7.23
C ARG A 62 -13.25 -10.28 7.38
N ASP A 63 -14.10 -11.03 6.67
CA ASP A 63 -15.55 -10.90 6.81
C ASP A 63 -16.05 -11.29 8.20
N LEU A 64 -15.39 -12.27 8.85
CA LEU A 64 -15.65 -12.56 10.26
C LEU A 64 -15.20 -11.40 11.15
N LEU A 65 -14.01 -10.83 10.91
CA LEU A 65 -13.48 -9.69 11.67
C LEU A 65 -14.37 -8.45 11.54
N LYS A 66 -15.02 -8.20 10.39
CA LYS A 66 -16.01 -7.11 10.22
C LYS A 66 -17.18 -7.16 11.22
N ASN A 67 -17.48 -8.33 11.78
CA ASN A 67 -18.54 -8.48 12.77
C ASN A 67 -18.07 -8.21 14.20
N VAL A 68 -16.77 -8.35 14.47
CA VAL A 68 -16.19 -8.27 15.82
C VAL A 68 -15.25 -7.07 16.02
N MET A 69 -14.84 -6.40 14.95
CA MET A 69 -14.02 -5.20 14.97
C MET A 69 -14.82 -3.96 14.52
N ASP A 70 -14.63 -2.85 15.22
CA ASP A 70 -14.99 -1.51 14.80
C ASP A 70 -13.82 -0.90 14.03
N TYR A 71 -13.99 -0.87 12.72
CA TYR A 71 -13.07 -0.20 11.83
C TYR A 71 -13.31 1.31 11.93
N PRO A 72 -12.27 2.13 12.19
CA PRO A 72 -12.42 3.56 12.08
C PRO A 72 -12.95 3.89 10.67
N THR A 73 -13.94 4.78 10.58
CA THR A 73 -14.31 5.40 9.31
C THR A 73 -13.16 6.30 8.89
N LEU A 74 -12.16 5.68 8.26
CA LEU A 74 -11.11 6.39 7.57
C LEU A 74 -11.71 6.79 6.23
N ASP A 75 -11.82 8.09 5.98
CA ASP A 75 -12.19 8.65 4.67
C ASP A 75 -11.16 8.31 3.56
N GLU A 76 -10.10 7.59 3.91
CA GLU A 76 -8.96 7.26 3.05
C GLU A 76 -9.07 5.82 2.53
N GLU A 77 -9.14 5.70 1.21
CA GLU A 77 -9.21 4.43 0.49
C GLU A 77 -7.90 3.62 0.59
N LEU A 78 -6.78 4.33 0.75
CA LEU A 78 -5.44 3.76 0.90
C LEU A 78 -4.88 4.06 2.29
N CYS A 79 -4.29 3.04 2.92
CA CYS A 79 -3.53 3.17 4.16
C CYS A 79 -2.05 2.84 3.92
N TRP A 80 -1.17 3.22 4.85
CA TRP A 80 0.26 3.01 4.72
C TRP A 80 0.91 2.66 6.05
N ASP A 81 2.01 1.90 5.96
CA ASP A 81 2.88 1.57 7.09
C ASP A 81 3.82 2.74 7.43
N GLU A 82 4.51 2.62 8.56
CA GLU A 82 5.56 3.57 8.96
C GLU A 82 6.66 3.67 7.89
N PRO A 83 7.10 4.89 7.51
CA PRO A 83 8.14 5.09 6.52
C PRO A 83 9.48 4.50 6.97
N LYS A 84 10.09 3.68 6.10
CA LYS A 84 11.38 3.06 6.38
C LYS A 84 12.49 3.81 5.65
N PRO A 85 13.66 4.04 6.28
CA PRO A 85 14.82 4.55 5.58
C PRO A 85 15.19 3.65 4.40
N LEU A 86 15.54 4.26 3.27
CA LEU A 86 15.97 3.56 2.06
C LEU A 86 17.43 3.91 1.77
N ALA A 87 18.28 2.92 1.49
CA ALA A 87 19.67 3.17 1.13
C ALA A 87 19.76 3.70 -0.31
N THR A 88 20.73 4.57 -0.60
CA THR A 88 20.85 5.25 -1.91
C THR A 88 20.98 4.28 -3.09
N ASP A 89 21.59 3.12 -2.89
CA ASP A 89 21.73 2.06 -3.89
C ASP A 89 20.44 1.28 -4.16
N GLU A 90 19.43 1.38 -3.28
CA GLU A 90 18.11 0.79 -3.43
C GLU A 90 17.06 1.75 -4.01
N VAL A 91 17.43 3.03 -4.18
CA VAL A 91 16.55 4.07 -4.72
C VAL A 91 16.31 3.84 -6.21
N HIS A 92 15.04 3.94 -6.61
CA HIS A 92 14.68 3.79 -8.01
C HIS A 92 15.35 4.85 -8.90
N GLY A 93 15.90 4.44 -10.04
CA GLY A 93 16.70 5.29 -10.92
C GLY A 93 15.98 6.55 -11.43
N LEU A 94 14.67 6.48 -11.64
CA LEU A 94 13.86 7.66 -11.97
C LEU A 94 13.92 8.72 -10.88
N LEU A 95 13.77 8.32 -9.62
CA LEU A 95 13.81 9.23 -8.48
C LEU A 95 15.22 9.84 -8.35
N LEU A 96 16.28 9.03 -8.46
CA LEU A 96 17.67 9.54 -8.48
C LEU A 96 17.91 10.57 -9.60
N THR A 97 17.35 10.33 -10.78
CA THR A 97 17.49 11.24 -11.94
C THR A 97 16.85 12.59 -11.67
N GLU A 98 15.65 12.60 -11.08
CA GLU A 98 14.90 13.83 -10.78
C GLU A 98 15.53 14.66 -9.66
N ILE A 99 16.20 14.00 -8.71
CA ILE A 99 16.91 14.68 -7.62
C ILE A 99 18.23 15.29 -8.11
N GLY A 100 18.87 14.64 -9.08
CA GLY A 100 20.15 15.06 -9.63
C GLY A 100 21.22 15.15 -8.55
N ASN A 101 21.81 16.33 -8.39
CA ASN A 101 22.96 16.56 -7.51
C ASN A 101 22.59 17.23 -6.17
N ARG A 102 21.30 17.24 -5.77
CA ARG A 102 20.92 17.78 -4.46
C ARG A 102 21.58 16.96 -3.34
N SER A 103 22.30 17.65 -2.46
CA SER A 103 22.90 17.06 -1.26
C SER A 103 21.90 17.04 -0.10
N GLY A 104 22.16 16.22 0.93
CA GLY A 104 21.34 16.21 2.15
C GLY A 104 19.99 15.50 2.01
N ILE A 105 19.72 14.89 0.86
CA ILE A 105 18.46 14.20 0.59
C ILE A 105 18.36 12.91 1.40
N ARG A 106 17.23 12.75 2.08
CA ARG A 106 16.93 11.58 2.88
C ARG A 106 15.87 10.74 2.17
N PHE A 107 16.17 9.47 1.95
CA PHE A 107 15.30 8.56 1.22
C PHE A 107 14.43 7.73 2.16
N LEU A 108 13.15 7.61 1.82
CA LEU A 108 12.16 6.84 2.55
C LEU A 108 11.39 5.94 1.59
N ARG A 109 11.02 4.75 2.07
CA ARG A 109 10.12 3.82 1.40
C ARG A 109 8.91 3.55 2.27
N ILE A 110 7.73 3.66 1.65
CA ILE A 110 6.43 3.48 2.30
C ILE A 110 5.67 2.41 1.53
N SER A 111 5.24 1.36 2.22
CA SER A 111 4.33 0.38 1.65
C SER A 111 2.89 0.88 1.79
N VAL A 112 2.17 0.92 0.67
CA VAL A 112 0.79 1.41 0.58
C VAL A 112 -0.14 0.24 0.29
N TYR A 113 -1.30 0.25 0.94
CA TYR A 113 -2.27 -0.83 0.95
C TYR A 113 -3.68 -0.30 0.75
N TRP A 114 -4.56 -1.12 0.19
CA TRP A 114 -6.00 -0.89 0.27
C TRP A 114 -6.45 -0.95 1.73
N ASN A 115 -7.18 0.06 2.18
CA ASN A 115 -7.54 0.20 3.59
C ASN A 115 -8.53 -0.87 4.06
N ASP A 116 -9.52 -1.21 3.22
CA ASP A 116 -10.45 -2.30 3.48
C ASP A 116 -9.76 -3.68 3.38
N GLU A 117 -8.96 -3.81 2.33
CA GLU A 117 -7.99 -4.80 1.88
C GLU A 117 -7.02 -5.38 2.88
N HIS A 118 -6.29 -4.44 3.47
CA HIS A 118 -4.85 -4.50 3.72
C HIS A 118 -4.04 -5.24 2.64
N ARG A 119 -4.57 -5.32 1.40
CA ARG A 119 -3.89 -5.89 0.24
C ARG A 119 -2.87 -4.88 -0.23
N ASN A 120 -1.65 -5.33 -0.54
CA ASN A 120 -0.64 -4.45 -1.09
C ASN A 120 -1.17 -3.76 -2.35
N PHE A 121 -1.08 -2.45 -2.35
CA PHE A 121 -1.43 -1.60 -3.48
C PHE A 121 -0.16 -1.22 -4.24
N GLY A 122 0.86 -0.77 -3.52
CA GLY A 122 2.13 -0.38 -4.13
C GLY A 122 3.14 0.11 -3.12
N THR A 123 4.16 0.80 -3.62
CA THR A 123 5.27 1.35 -2.84
C THR A 123 5.51 2.80 -3.23
N LEU A 124 5.45 3.70 -2.26
CA LEU A 124 5.81 5.11 -2.41
C LEU A 124 7.24 5.31 -1.91
N ASP A 125 8.12 5.71 -2.82
CA ASP A 125 9.47 6.16 -2.48
C ASP A 125 9.49 7.69 -2.42
N LEU A 126 10.03 8.24 -1.33
CA LEU A 126 10.18 9.67 -1.11
C LEU A 126 11.66 10.05 -0.99
N ALA A 127 12.01 11.18 -1.59
CA ALA A 127 13.27 11.88 -1.38
C ALA A 127 12.95 13.21 -0.72
N VAL A 128 13.30 13.33 0.56
CA VAL A 128 13.00 14.49 1.40
C VAL A 128 14.19 15.43 1.42
N ASP A 129 13.94 16.69 1.06
CA ASP A 129 14.88 17.81 1.13
C ASP A 129 14.45 18.71 2.29
N ASP A 130 14.94 18.39 3.49
CA ASP A 130 14.61 19.13 4.72
C ASP A 130 15.12 20.59 4.66
N GLU A 131 16.16 20.89 3.87
CA GLU A 131 16.68 22.25 3.71
C GLU A 131 15.78 23.11 2.82
N ALA A 132 15.28 22.55 1.71
CA ALA A 132 14.36 23.24 0.81
C ALA A 132 12.90 23.21 1.28
N GLY A 133 12.58 22.33 2.24
CA GLY A 133 11.19 22.06 2.64
C GLY A 133 10.40 21.33 1.54
N GLU A 134 11.09 20.63 0.63
CA GLU A 134 10.49 19.98 -0.53
C GLU A 134 10.62 18.46 -0.41
N THR A 135 9.66 17.73 -0.97
CA THR A 135 9.72 16.29 -1.09
C THR A 135 9.47 15.91 -2.54
N CYS A 136 10.30 15.01 -3.08
CA CYS A 136 10.09 14.37 -4.37
C CYS A 136 9.54 12.97 -4.16
N GLY A 137 8.39 12.65 -4.77
CA GLY A 137 7.75 11.34 -4.60
C GLY A 137 7.66 10.56 -5.91
N LEU A 138 7.93 9.26 -5.84
CA LEU A 138 7.72 8.30 -6.91
C LEU A 138 6.84 7.15 -6.40
N PHE A 139 5.67 6.98 -6.99
CA PHE A 139 4.75 5.93 -6.59
C PHE A 139 4.76 4.77 -7.59
N GLN A 140 4.96 3.55 -7.09
CA GLN A 140 5.16 2.34 -7.87
C GLN A 140 4.02 1.35 -7.58
N VAL A 141 3.25 1.00 -8.60
CA VAL A 141 2.09 0.09 -8.51
C VAL A 141 2.17 -0.94 -9.64
N GLU A 142 1.76 -2.18 -9.42
CA GLU A 142 1.56 -3.14 -10.51
C GLU A 142 0.10 -3.09 -10.99
N ASP A 143 -0.11 -3.05 -12.32
CA ASP A 143 -1.44 -3.22 -12.90
C ASP A 143 -1.89 -4.70 -12.89
N LEU A 144 -3.12 -4.98 -13.33
CA LEU A 144 -3.68 -6.35 -13.34
C LEU A 144 -2.91 -7.31 -14.27
N ALA A 145 -2.19 -6.80 -15.28
CA ALA A 145 -1.31 -7.61 -16.12
C ALA A 145 0.04 -7.90 -15.43
N GLY A 146 0.26 -7.34 -14.23
CA GLY A 146 1.53 -7.36 -13.53
C GLY A 146 2.58 -6.46 -14.18
N GLN A 147 2.19 -5.46 -14.97
CA GLN A 147 3.14 -4.46 -15.46
C GLN A 147 3.36 -3.38 -14.40
N GLN A 148 4.63 -3.00 -14.23
CA GLN A 148 4.99 -1.91 -13.33
C GLN A 148 4.52 -0.57 -13.90
N VAL A 149 3.69 0.13 -13.14
CA VAL A 149 3.27 1.51 -13.37
C VAL A 149 4.01 2.40 -12.38
N ASN A 150 4.68 3.41 -12.91
CA ASN A 150 5.43 4.39 -12.14
C ASN A 150 4.77 5.76 -12.31
N CYS A 151 4.33 6.37 -11.21
CA CYS A 151 3.71 7.69 -11.17
C CYS A 151 4.66 8.68 -10.50
N GLY A 152 5.08 9.71 -11.25
CA GLY A 152 6.19 10.59 -10.87
C GLY A 152 7.50 10.20 -11.56
N PRO A 153 8.66 10.60 -11.03
CA PRO A 153 8.86 11.39 -9.82
C PRO A 153 8.34 12.82 -9.96
N GLY A 154 7.98 13.46 -8.86
CA GLY A 154 7.52 14.85 -8.85
C GLY A 154 7.80 15.55 -7.54
N TRP A 155 8.28 16.79 -7.63
CA TRP A 155 8.53 17.67 -6.48
C TRP A 155 7.25 18.35 -6.00
N SER A 156 7.08 18.41 -4.69
CA SER A 156 6.04 19.17 -4.01
C SER A 156 6.61 19.78 -2.73
N GLN A 157 5.98 20.86 -2.26
CA GLN A 157 6.23 21.35 -0.91
C GLN A 157 5.83 20.27 0.10
N SER A 158 6.66 20.09 1.12
CA SER A 158 6.40 19.14 2.21
C SER A 158 5.23 19.66 3.05
N GLY A 159 4.43 18.73 3.59
CA GLY A 159 3.36 19.04 4.54
C GLY A 159 3.91 19.51 5.89
N ALA A 160 3.01 19.82 6.83
CA ALA A 160 3.39 20.20 8.19
C ALA A 160 4.13 19.07 8.92
N ASP A 161 3.85 17.82 8.53
CA ASP A 161 4.58 16.63 8.95
C ASP A 161 4.67 15.58 7.82
N LEU A 162 5.35 14.47 8.12
CA LEU A 162 5.57 13.39 7.17
C LEU A 162 4.27 12.64 6.81
N ASP A 163 3.30 12.53 7.73
CA ASP A 163 2.03 11.86 7.45
C ASP A 163 1.19 12.70 6.46
N GLU A 164 1.15 14.01 6.65
CA GLU A 164 0.52 14.93 5.71
C GLU A 164 1.22 14.90 4.35
N THR A 165 2.56 14.87 4.32
CA THR A 165 3.34 14.75 3.08
C THR A 165 3.00 13.46 2.33
N ILE A 166 2.97 12.31 3.01
CA ILE A 166 2.61 11.01 2.39
C ILE A 166 1.18 11.05 1.85
N ARG A 167 0.24 11.57 2.66
CA ARG A 167 -1.17 11.73 2.26
C ARG A 167 -1.32 12.57 1.00
N MET A 168 -0.53 13.63 0.83
CA MET A 168 -0.54 14.45 -0.39
C MET A 168 -0.16 13.64 -1.62
N PHE A 169 0.92 12.86 -1.56
CA PHE A 169 1.35 12.01 -2.68
C PHE A 169 0.37 10.88 -2.98
N ILE A 170 -0.20 10.27 -1.95
CA ILE A 170 -1.23 9.22 -2.12
C ILE A 170 -2.48 9.78 -2.79
N ARG A 171 -2.95 10.97 -2.37
CA ARG A 171 -4.11 11.63 -2.99
C ARG A 171 -3.85 12.09 -4.42
N ALA A 172 -2.60 12.36 -4.77
CA ALA A 172 -2.20 12.73 -6.12
C ALA A 172 -2.10 11.52 -7.07
N PHE A 173 -2.19 10.28 -6.57
CA PHE A 173 -2.14 9.09 -7.42
C PHE A 173 -3.34 9.06 -8.38
N PRO A 174 -3.12 8.86 -9.69
CA PRO A 174 -4.20 8.86 -10.68
C PRO A 174 -4.95 7.51 -10.68
N MET A 175 -5.76 7.26 -9.65
CA MET A 175 -6.49 5.99 -9.49
C MET A 175 -7.33 5.63 -10.72
N GLN A 176 -8.04 6.61 -11.28
CA GLN A 176 -8.89 6.42 -12.46
C GLN A 176 -8.11 5.93 -13.69
N GLU A 177 -6.87 6.37 -13.86
CA GLU A 177 -6.03 5.91 -14.98
C GLU A 177 -5.59 4.46 -14.77
N LEU A 178 -5.27 4.07 -13.53
CA LEU A 178 -4.96 2.69 -13.19
C LEU A 178 -6.17 1.78 -13.41
N GLU A 179 -7.36 2.22 -13.01
CA GLU A 179 -8.62 1.50 -13.21
C GLU A 179 -8.93 1.30 -14.69
N ALA A 180 -8.81 2.35 -15.51
CA ALA A 180 -9.02 2.26 -16.96
C ALA A 180 -8.06 1.25 -17.62
N ARG A 181 -6.77 1.29 -17.26
CA ARG A 181 -5.77 0.31 -17.74
C ARG A 181 -6.11 -1.12 -17.34
N ASN A 182 -6.61 -1.30 -16.12
CA ASN A 182 -7.03 -2.59 -15.59
C ASN A 182 -8.27 -3.12 -16.34
N GLU A 183 -9.23 -2.26 -16.66
CA GLU A 183 -10.40 -2.60 -17.45
C GLU A 183 -10.03 -3.04 -18.87
N ASP A 184 -9.14 -2.29 -19.54
CA ASP A 184 -8.62 -2.64 -20.86
C ASP A 184 -7.93 -4.02 -20.84
N CYS A 185 -7.10 -4.29 -19.83
CA CYS A 185 -6.45 -5.59 -19.66
C CYS A 185 -7.46 -6.73 -19.51
N ILE A 186 -8.51 -6.55 -18.70
CA ILE A 186 -9.58 -7.55 -18.54
C ILE A 186 -10.27 -7.81 -19.87
N ASN A 187 -10.61 -6.75 -20.61
CA ASN A 187 -11.29 -6.86 -21.90
C ASN A 187 -10.46 -7.64 -22.93
N GLU A 188 -9.14 -7.40 -22.99
CA GLU A 188 -8.22 -8.16 -23.82
C GLU A 188 -8.16 -9.64 -23.43
N MET A 189 -8.05 -9.94 -22.12
CA MET A 189 -8.02 -11.31 -21.63
C MET A 189 -9.32 -12.07 -21.91
N LEU A 190 -10.46 -11.39 -21.84
CA LEU A 190 -11.77 -11.96 -22.18
C LEU A 190 -11.89 -12.22 -23.69
N ALA A 191 -11.48 -11.27 -24.53
CA ALA A 191 -11.50 -11.44 -25.97
C ALA A 191 -10.61 -12.62 -26.44
N ALA A 192 -9.44 -12.80 -25.84
CA ALA A 192 -8.52 -13.89 -26.14
C ALA A 192 -9.05 -15.29 -25.77
N LYS A 193 -9.98 -15.39 -24.81
CA LYS A 193 -10.62 -16.68 -24.42
C LYS A 193 -11.77 -17.10 -25.34
N VAL A 194 -12.29 -16.19 -26.16
CA VAL A 194 -13.43 -16.43 -27.06
C VAL A 194 -12.95 -16.79 -28.48
N ALA A 195 -11.67 -16.59 -28.79
CA ALA A 195 -11.01 -16.97 -30.04
C ALA A 195 -10.45 -18.40 -29.99
#